data_AF-C7QCN0-F1
#
_entry.id   AF-C7QCN0-F1
#
_cell.length_a   1.000
_cell.length_b   1.000
_cell.length_c   1.000
_cell.angle_alpha   90.00
_cell.angle_beta   90.00
_cell.angle_gamma   90.00
#
_symmetry.space_group_name_H-M   'P 1'
#
loop_
_entity.id
_entity.type
_entity.pdbx_description
1 polymer ?
#
loop_
_entity_poly.entity_id
_entity_poly.type
_entity_poly.pdbx_seq_one_letter_code
_entity_poly.pdbx_strand_id
1 'polypeptide(L)'
;MDTVRDESGRVLVDRAENGRYRWRAKAGNGRIVAISAPAYSGIDEARRAYSRLRREAPTLAARISHVKDGAGWTWVLQSSSGTPLARSIRSYERYATCQIAVAKFLALLAASDA
;
A
#
# COMPACT_ATOMS: atom_id res chain seq x y z
N MET A 1 8.51 5.40 -19.45
CA MET A 1 7.49 5.31 -18.37
C MET A 1 8.03 4.29 -17.39
N ASP A 2 8.78 4.79 -16.41
CA ASP A 2 9.82 4.01 -15.76
C ASP A 2 9.21 3.27 -14.57
N THR A 3 8.64 2.10 -14.85
CA THR A 3 8.11 1.20 -13.82
C THR A 3 9.15 0.14 -13.55
N VAL A 4 9.79 0.19 -12.39
CA VAL A 4 10.79 -0.79 -11.99
C VAL A 4 10.15 -1.78 -11.02
N ARG A 5 10.25 -3.08 -11.34
CA ARG A 5 9.69 -4.18 -10.53
C ARG A 5 10.75 -4.77 -9.62
N ASP A 6 10.37 -5.17 -8.41
CA ASP A 6 11.26 -6.02 -7.61
C ASP A 6 11.40 -7.43 -8.18
N GLU A 7 12.38 -8.17 -7.66
CA GLU A 7 12.71 -9.55 -8.09
C GLU A 7 11.51 -10.50 -7.93
N SER A 8 10.62 -10.22 -6.97
CA SER A 8 9.40 -10.98 -6.71
C SER A 8 8.19 -10.56 -7.58
N GLY A 9 8.31 -9.44 -8.31
CA GLY A 9 7.21 -8.79 -9.03
C GLY A 9 6.06 -8.29 -8.14
N ARG A 10 6.20 -8.30 -6.80
CA ARG A 10 5.16 -7.95 -5.84
C ARG A 10 5.08 -6.46 -5.56
N VAL A 11 6.19 -5.74 -5.68
CA VAL A 11 6.20 -4.27 -5.69
C VAL A 11 6.61 -3.70 -7.04
N LEU A 12 5.82 -2.73 -7.47
CA LEU A 12 6.12 -1.85 -8.59
C LEU A 12 6.49 -0.48 -8.03
N VAL A 13 7.55 0.13 -8.53
CA VAL A 13 7.87 1.53 -8.24
C VAL A 13 7.66 2.36 -9.50
N ASP A 14 6.85 3.40 -9.39
CA ASP A 14 6.55 4.33 -10.47
C ASP A 14 6.73 5.79 -10.03
N ARG A 15 6.92 6.68 -11.00
CA ARG A 15 6.98 8.12 -10.76
C ARG A 15 5.57 8.66 -10.50
N ALA A 16 5.42 9.38 -9.40
CA ALA A 16 4.24 10.16 -9.07
C ALA A 16 4.27 11.53 -9.78
N GLU A 17 3.12 12.21 -9.80
CA GLU A 17 2.92 13.47 -10.53
C GLU A 17 3.84 14.60 -10.04
N ASN A 18 4.21 14.58 -8.76
CA ASN A 18 5.15 15.53 -8.16
C ASN A 18 6.63 15.23 -8.48
N GLY A 19 6.89 14.33 -9.44
CA GLY A 19 8.23 13.93 -9.84
C GLY A 19 8.94 12.98 -8.88
N ARG A 20 8.34 12.66 -7.72
CA ARG A 20 8.86 11.70 -6.72
C ARG A 20 8.43 10.27 -7.04
N TYR A 21 8.98 9.29 -6.36
CA TYR A 21 8.68 7.86 -6.55
C TYR A 21 7.66 7.36 -5.53
N ARG A 22 6.81 6.43 -5.93
CA ARG A 22 5.88 5.72 -5.05
C ARG A 22 5.97 4.23 -5.33
N TRP A 23 5.76 3.42 -4.30
CA TRP A 23 5.59 1.98 -4.49
C TRP A 23 4.10 1.63 -4.59
N ARG A 24 3.82 0.55 -5.33
CA ARG A 24 2.50 -0.06 -5.49
C ARG A 24 2.61 -1.55 -5.23
N ALA A 25 1.80 -2.05 -4.30
CA ALA A 25 1.78 -3.46 -3.95
C ALA A 25 0.80 -4.23 -4.84
N LYS A 26 1.28 -5.30 -5.44
CA LYS A 26 0.57 -6.20 -6.33
C LYS A 26 0.21 -7.48 -5.58
N ALA A 27 -1.06 -7.84 -5.56
CA ALA A 27 -1.51 -9.12 -5.03
C ALA A 27 -1.20 -10.27 -6.00
N GLY A 28 -1.27 -11.52 -5.52
CA GLY A 28 -0.99 -12.72 -6.33
C GLY A 28 -1.85 -12.87 -7.58
N ASN A 29 -3.05 -12.27 -7.60
CA ASN A 29 -3.93 -12.23 -8.78
C ASN A 29 -3.55 -11.15 -9.82
N GLY A 30 -2.43 -10.46 -9.60
CA GLY A 30 -1.91 -9.46 -10.50
C GLY A 30 -2.44 -8.03 -10.31
N ARG A 31 -3.42 -7.82 -9.42
CA ARG A 31 -4.02 -6.49 -9.21
C ARG A 31 -3.24 -5.68 -8.20
N ILE A 32 -3.11 -4.37 -8.43
CA ILE A 32 -2.61 -3.44 -7.42
C ILE A 32 -3.68 -3.27 -6.33
N VAL A 33 -3.27 -3.46 -5.09
CA VAL A 33 -4.17 -3.41 -3.92
C VAL A 33 -3.87 -2.23 -3.00
N ALA A 34 -2.62 -1.76 -2.98
CA ALA A 34 -2.18 -0.68 -2.13
C ALA A 34 -1.12 0.18 -2.81
N ILE A 35 -1.01 1.43 -2.38
CA ILE A 35 0.01 2.38 -2.79
C ILE A 35 0.62 3.06 -1.57
N SER A 36 1.85 3.55 -1.71
CA SER A 36 2.49 4.34 -0.67
C SER A 36 1.72 5.63 -0.39
N ALA A 37 1.62 5.99 0.89
CA ALA A 37 1.13 7.32 1.27
C ALA A 37 2.23 8.38 1.13
N PRO A 38 3.49 8.14 1.58
CA PRO A 38 4.61 9.02 1.26
C PRO A 38 5.07 8.85 -0.19
N ALA A 39 5.70 9.90 -0.71
CA ALA A 39 6.47 9.84 -1.95
C ALA A 39 7.97 10.00 -1.63
N TYR A 40 8.82 9.38 -2.44
CA TYR A 40 10.25 9.18 -2.17
C TYR A 40 11.13 9.84 -3.22
N SER A 41 12.38 10.16 -2.87
CA SER A 41 13.32 10.80 -3.78
C SER A 41 13.87 9.86 -4.86
N GLY A 42 13.86 8.55 -4.60
CA GLY A 42 14.40 7.55 -5.53
C GLY A 42 13.69 6.20 -5.47
N ILE A 43 13.99 5.36 -6.46
CA ILE A 43 13.43 4.01 -6.59
C ILE A 43 13.84 3.12 -5.42
N ASP A 44 15.12 3.15 -5.06
CA ASP A 44 15.64 2.32 -3.96
C ASP A 44 15.07 2.74 -2.60
N GLU A 45 14.82 4.04 -2.42
CA GLU A 45 14.18 4.54 -1.21
C GLU A 45 12.73 4.03 -1.11
N ALA A 46 11.98 4.06 -2.21
CA ALA A 46 10.63 3.49 -2.27
C ALA A 46 10.62 1.99 -1.99
N ARG A 47 11.58 1.23 -2.53
CA ARG A 47 11.74 -0.21 -2.24
C ARG A 47 12.05 -0.47 -0.78
N ARG A 48 13.05 0.22 -0.23
CA ARG A 48 13.42 0.10 1.19
C ARG A 48 12.25 0.43 2.10
N ALA A 49 11.45 1.43 1.75
CA ALA A 49 10.26 1.78 2.50
C ALA A 49 9.21 0.66 2.50
N TYR A 50 9.01 -0.03 1.36
CA TYR A 50 8.15 -1.20 1.32
C TYR A 50 8.69 -2.38 2.14
N SER A 51 9.99 -2.68 2.04
CA SER A 51 10.62 -3.72 2.86
C SER A 51 10.52 -3.40 4.36
N ARG A 52 10.63 -2.13 4.75
CA ARG A 52 10.39 -1.67 6.11
C ARG A 52 8.94 -1.86 6.52
N LEU A 53 7.99 -1.48 5.67
CA LEU A 53 6.57 -1.68 5.91
C LEU A 53 6.24 -3.15 6.20
N ARG A 54 6.81 -4.09 5.46
CA ARG A 54 6.61 -5.53 5.70
C ARG A 54 7.10 -5.96 7.07
N ARG A 55 8.28 -5.50 7.49
CA ARG A 55 8.84 -5.82 8.81
C ARG A 55 8.04 -5.19 9.96
N GLU A 56 7.54 -3.97 9.76
CA GLU A 56 6.78 -3.25 10.78
C GLU A 56 5.29 -3.63 10.77
N ALA A 57 4.79 -4.33 9.74
CA ALA A 57 3.37 -4.64 9.57
C ALA A 57 2.64 -5.14 10.84
N PRO A 58 3.22 -6.00 11.70
CA PRO A 58 2.57 -6.46 12.93
C PRO A 58 2.29 -5.36 13.96
N THR A 59 2.97 -4.21 13.89
CA THR A 59 2.81 -3.09 14.84
C THR A 59 1.97 -1.95 14.28
N LEU A 60 1.55 -2.04 13.02
CA LEU A 60 0.81 -0.99 12.34
C LEU A 60 -0.69 -1.12 12.58
N ALA A 61 -1.37 0.03 12.61
CA ALA A 61 -2.82 0.08 12.74
C ALA A 61 -3.47 0.33 11.38
N ALA A 62 -4.51 -0.43 11.05
CA ALA A 62 -5.35 -0.15 9.90
C ALA A 62 -6.54 0.72 10.32
N ARG A 63 -6.74 1.85 9.65
CA ARG A 63 -7.88 2.74 9.83
C ARG A 63 -8.75 2.72 8.59
N ILE A 64 -10.01 2.37 8.77
CA ILE A 64 -11.04 2.41 7.71
C ILE A 64 -11.87 3.68 7.91
N SER A 65 -12.09 4.43 6.84
CA SER A 65 -12.87 5.67 6.87
C SER A 65 -13.74 5.80 5.63
N HIS A 66 -14.88 6.49 5.78
CA HIS A 66 -15.71 6.86 4.64
C HIS A 66 -14.96 7.86 3.74
N VAL A 67 -15.20 7.80 2.43
CA VAL A 67 -14.68 8.79 1.49
C VAL A 67 -15.36 10.13 1.78
N LYS A 68 -14.59 11.22 1.87
CA LYS A 68 -15.10 12.55 2.25
C LYS A 68 -16.15 13.09 1.27
N ASP A 69 -15.93 12.88 -0.02
CA ASP A 69 -16.71 13.47 -1.12
C ASP A 69 -17.25 12.42 -2.10
N GLY A 70 -17.64 11.24 -1.60
CA GLY A 70 -18.14 10.16 -2.45
C GLY A 70 -18.71 8.98 -1.68
N ALA A 71 -19.13 7.95 -2.40
CA ALA A 71 -19.66 6.73 -1.80
C ALA A 71 -18.55 5.73 -1.47
N GLY A 72 -18.65 5.14 -0.28
CA GLY A 72 -17.87 3.98 0.12
C GLY A 72 -16.71 4.27 1.07
N TRP A 73 -15.85 3.27 1.22
CA TRP A 73 -14.89 3.13 2.29
C TRP A 73 -13.50 3.00 1.73
N THR A 74 -12.54 3.65 2.36
CA THR A 74 -11.11 3.48 2.09
C THR A 74 -10.40 3.04 3.35
N TRP A 75 -9.20 2.53 3.19
CA TRP A 75 -8.35 2.16 4.31
C TRP A 75 -6.98 2.79 4.20
N VAL A 76 -6.40 3.06 5.35
CA VAL A 76 -5.03 3.55 5.52
C VAL A 76 -4.33 2.67 6.55
N LEU A 77 -3.14 2.19 6.22
CA LEU A 77 -2.23 1.58 7.19
C LEU A 77 -1.30 2.68 7.71
N GLN A 78 -1.26 2.85 9.02
CA GLN A 78 -0.57 3.95 9.69
C GLN A 78 0.29 3.42 10.84
N SER A 79 1.34 4.16 11.18
CA SER A 79 2.13 3.93 12.39
C SER A 79 1.28 4.11 13.65
N SER A 80 1.82 3.72 14.81
CA SER A 80 1.23 4.02 16.12
C SER A 80 1.04 5.52 16.37
N SER A 81 1.88 6.37 15.77
CA SER A 81 1.76 7.84 15.80
C SER A 81 0.71 8.40 14.83
N GLY A 82 -0.01 7.55 14.08
CA GLY A 82 -1.02 7.97 13.10
C GLY A 82 -0.44 8.42 11.75
N THR A 83 0.87 8.26 11.51
CA THR A 83 1.49 8.61 10.24
C THR A 83 1.08 7.61 9.15
N PRO A 84 0.43 8.04 8.05
CA PRO A 84 0.05 7.14 6.95
C PRO A 84 1.27 6.57 6.24
N LEU A 85 1.30 5.24 6.06
CA LEU A 85 2.37 4.53 5.35
C LEU A 85 1.87 3.90 4.05
N ALA A 86 0.67 3.33 4.07
CA ALA A 86 0.02 2.75 2.89
C ALA A 86 -1.46 3.12 2.85
N ARG A 87 -2.03 3.14 1.65
CA ARG A 87 -3.46 3.40 1.45
C ARG A 87 -4.06 2.51 0.37
N SER A 88 -5.36 2.28 0.46
CA SER A 88 -6.13 1.63 -0.60
C SER A 88 -6.03 2.41 -1.92
N ILE A 89 -5.84 1.72 -3.04
CA ILE A 89 -5.84 2.35 -4.38
C ILE A 89 -7.23 2.76 -4.87
N ARG A 90 -8.29 2.25 -4.24
CA ARG A 90 -9.69 2.51 -4.59
C ARG A 90 -10.56 2.57 -3.35
N SER A 91 -11.75 3.17 -3.50
CA SER A 91 -12.82 3.01 -2.53
C SER A 91 -13.54 1.67 -2.72
N TYR A 92 -14.20 1.23 -1.66
CA TYR A 92 -15.00 0.02 -1.59
C TYR A 92 -16.43 0.39 -1.21
N GLU A 93 -17.42 -0.12 -1.93
CA GLU A 93 -18.84 0.19 -1.66
C GLU A 93 -19.25 -0.15 -0.22
N ARG A 94 -18.72 -1.25 0.34
CA ARG A 94 -19.11 -1.79 1.65
C ARG A 94 -17.94 -1.80 2.62
N TYR A 95 -18.25 -1.52 3.89
CA TYR A 95 -17.29 -1.60 4.99
C TYR A 95 -16.67 -3.00 5.09
N ALA A 96 -17.47 -4.06 5.02
CA ALA A 96 -16.99 -5.44 5.06
C ALA A 96 -16.01 -5.76 3.92
N THR A 97 -16.27 -5.28 2.70
CA THR A 97 -15.35 -5.45 1.56
C THR A 97 -14.04 -4.69 1.81
N CYS A 98 -14.10 -3.52 2.44
CA CYS A 98 -12.92 -2.75 2.83
C CYS A 98 -12.09 -3.48 3.90
N GLN A 99 -12.74 -4.08 4.90
CA GLN A 99 -12.08 -4.90 5.93
C GLN A 99 -11.35 -6.11 5.31
N ILE A 100 -12.02 -6.84 4.41
CA ILE A 100 -11.40 -7.97 3.70
C ILE A 100 -10.19 -7.49 2.87
N ALA A 101 -10.29 -6.31 2.25
CA ALA A 101 -9.18 -5.75 1.49
C ALA A 101 -7.97 -5.42 2.37
N VAL A 102 -8.17 -4.84 3.56
CA VAL A 102 -7.11 -4.64 4.57
C VAL A 102 -6.50 -5.96 4.99
N ALA A 103 -7.33 -6.95 5.35
CA ALA A 103 -6.85 -8.25 5.81
C ALA A 103 -5.99 -8.95 4.74
N LYS A 104 -6.42 -8.90 3.47
CA LYS A 104 -5.65 -9.42 2.34
C LYS A 104 -4.33 -8.68 2.15
N PHE A 105 -4.31 -7.37 2.37
CA PHE A 105 -3.07 -6.59 2.28
C PHE A 105 -2.09 -6.94 3.41
N LEU A 106 -2.57 -7.09 4.64
CA LEU A 106 -1.73 -7.52 5.77
C LEU A 106 -1.17 -8.93 5.55
N ALA A 107 -1.98 -9.86 5.05
CA ALA A 107 -1.53 -11.20 4.66
C ALA A 107 -0.47 -11.15 3.54
N LEU A 108 -0.62 -10.24 2.57
CA LEU A 108 0.38 -10.02 1.51
C LEU A 108 1.71 -9.52 2.09
N LEU A 109 1.70 -8.63 3.10
CA LEU A 109 2.93 -8.14 3.73
C LEU A 109 3.65 -9.25 4.51
N ALA A 110 2.89 -10.13 5.16
CA ALA A 110 3.40 -11.27 5.93
C ALA A 110 3.89 -12.43 5.06
N ALA A 111 3.38 -12.57 3.83
CA ALA A 111 3.81 -13.62 2.93
C ALA A 111 5.30 -13.46 2.58
N SER A 112 6.09 -14.49 2.84
CA SER A 112 7.49 -14.59 2.41
C SER A 112 7.58 -14.47 0.89
N ASP A 113 8.66 -13.88 0.38
CA ASP A 113 9.02 -14.01 -1.03
C ASP A 113 9.61 -15.42 -1.19
N ALA A 114 8.73 -16.41 -1.26
CA ALA A 114 9.07 -17.80 -1.57
C ALA A 114 9.27 -17.94 -3.09
#